data_AF-A0A3C1PMQ0-F1
#
_entry.id   AF-A0A3C1PMQ0-F1
#
_cell.length_a   1.000
_cell.length_b   1.000
_cell.length_c   1.000
_cell.angle_alpha   90.00
_cell.angle_beta   90.00
_cell.angle_gamma   90.00
#
_symmetry.space_group_name_H-M   'P 1'
#
loop_
_entity.id
_entity.type
_entity.pdbx_description
1 polymer ?
#
loop_
_entity_poly.entity_id
_entity_poly.type
_entity_poly.pdbx_seq_one_letter_code
_entity_poly.pdbx_strand_id
1 'polypeptide(L)'
;TYRAAHPLFTIAEPERVKDFIKTFLAQYQNGGRLPVWELAGNETDCMIGYHSVSVIADAYAKGITDFDTELALKAMQHSANLNHLGLDDYKKYGYIPMDGEHESVSKTLEYAYDDWTIAQFAKATGKEQVYSEFIKRAQYYKNIFDRQTGFMRPKLNGNWLTPFDPREVNFHFTEANSWQYSFCVPQDVQGLINLHGGKDKFAKKLDELFTADSKTTGREQSDITGLIGQYAHGNEPSHHMAYLYNFAGEPWKTQERVSEIM
;
A
#
# COMPACT_ATOMS: atom_id res chain seq x y z
N THR A 1 -0.27 10.36 -4.17
CA THR A 1 -1.23 10.57 -5.29
C THR A 1 -1.69 9.29 -6.00
N TYR A 2 -0.93 8.18 -6.00
CA TYR A 2 -1.25 6.94 -6.73
C TYR A 2 -2.63 6.33 -6.40
N ARG A 3 -3.18 6.59 -5.20
CA ARG A 3 -4.40 5.96 -4.67
C ARG A 3 -5.68 6.38 -5.43
N ALA A 4 -5.76 7.62 -5.91
CA ALA A 4 -6.97 8.16 -6.55
C ALA A 4 -6.69 9.23 -7.62
N ALA A 5 -5.74 10.13 -7.37
CA ALA A 5 -5.45 11.25 -8.28
C ALA A 5 -4.88 10.77 -9.63
N HIS A 6 -3.82 9.95 -9.62
CA HIS A 6 -3.28 9.38 -10.86
C HIS A 6 -4.30 8.48 -11.59
N PRO A 7 -5.04 7.58 -10.91
CA PRO A 7 -6.15 6.86 -11.52
C PRO A 7 -7.18 7.79 -12.18
N LEU A 8 -7.55 8.91 -11.57
CA LEU A 8 -8.44 9.90 -12.18
C LEU A 8 -7.80 10.52 -13.43
N PHE A 9 -6.51 10.88 -13.37
CA PHE A 9 -5.79 11.46 -14.52
C PHE A 9 -5.71 10.51 -15.71
N THR A 10 -5.70 9.19 -15.51
CA THR A 10 -5.76 8.25 -16.65
C THR A 10 -7.07 8.36 -17.45
N ILE A 11 -8.13 8.88 -16.83
CA ILE A 11 -9.45 9.07 -17.45
C ILE A 11 -9.57 10.51 -17.99
N ALA A 12 -9.21 11.49 -17.17
CA ALA A 12 -9.44 12.91 -17.47
C ALA A 12 -8.31 13.56 -18.29
N GLU A 13 -7.06 13.12 -18.12
CA GLU A 13 -5.86 13.79 -18.62
C GLU A 13 -4.81 12.79 -19.17
N PRO A 14 -5.16 11.86 -20.08
CA PRO A 14 -4.27 10.77 -20.50
C PRO A 14 -2.98 11.27 -21.16
N GLU A 15 -3.02 12.38 -21.88
CA GLU A 15 -1.82 13.00 -22.47
C GLU A 15 -0.84 13.49 -21.39
N ARG A 16 -1.34 14.05 -20.28
CA ARG A 16 -0.48 14.47 -19.16
C ARG A 16 0.09 13.27 -18.42
N VAL A 17 -0.67 12.19 -18.27
CA VAL A 17 -0.19 10.95 -17.65
C VAL A 17 1.03 10.40 -18.39
N LYS A 18 0.98 10.41 -19.73
CA LYS A 18 2.12 10.04 -20.56
C LYS A 18 3.34 10.93 -20.25
N ASP A 19 3.16 12.24 -20.14
CA ASP A 19 4.27 13.16 -19.83
C ASP A 19 4.81 12.98 -18.40
N PHE A 20 3.95 12.66 -17.43
CA PHE A 20 4.36 12.29 -16.08
C PHE A 20 5.25 11.04 -16.08
N ILE A 21 4.88 10.00 -16.82
CA ILE A 21 5.67 8.77 -16.92
C ILE A 21 7.02 9.05 -17.59
N LYS A 22 7.04 9.80 -18.69
CA LYS A 22 8.29 10.22 -19.35
C LYS A 22 9.19 11.00 -18.38
N THR A 23 8.59 11.82 -17.51
CA THR A 23 9.32 12.55 -16.46
C THR A 23 9.90 11.59 -15.40
N PHE A 24 9.13 10.61 -14.92
CA PHE A 24 9.64 9.59 -13.99
C PHE A 24 10.82 8.82 -14.57
N LEU A 25 10.75 8.45 -15.87
CA LEU A 25 11.84 7.77 -16.55
C LEU A 25 13.07 8.68 -16.74
N ALA A 26 12.87 9.96 -17.03
CA ALA A 26 13.95 10.93 -17.10
C ALA A 26 14.62 11.14 -15.73
N GLN A 27 13.86 11.15 -14.64
CA GLN A 27 14.42 11.19 -13.28
C GLN A 27 15.20 9.93 -12.95
N TYR A 28 14.72 8.75 -13.37
CA TYR A 28 15.49 7.52 -13.24
C TYR A 28 16.83 7.58 -14.01
N GLN A 29 16.81 8.04 -15.26
CA GLN A 29 18.01 8.12 -16.10
C GLN A 29 19.05 9.11 -15.55
N ASN A 30 18.61 10.26 -15.04
CA ASN A 30 19.51 11.34 -14.61
C ASN A 30 19.83 11.30 -13.11
N GLY A 31 18.89 10.81 -12.28
CA GLY A 31 18.98 10.78 -10.82
C GLY A 31 19.14 9.38 -10.22
N GLY A 32 19.08 8.32 -11.03
CA GLY A 32 19.39 6.95 -10.64
C GLY A 32 18.24 6.13 -10.06
N ARG A 33 17.09 6.73 -9.74
CA ARG A 33 15.88 6.03 -9.26
C ARG A 33 14.60 6.72 -9.72
N LEU A 34 13.49 5.98 -9.73
CA LEU A 34 12.17 6.59 -9.85
C LEU A 34 11.90 7.49 -8.62
N PRO A 35 11.09 8.55 -8.77
CA PRO A 35 10.78 9.43 -7.65
C PRO A 35 9.94 8.71 -6.60
N VAL A 36 10.19 9.03 -5.34
CA VAL A 36 9.36 8.70 -4.17
C VAL A 36 8.48 9.92 -3.87
N TRP A 37 9.11 11.07 -3.59
CA TRP A 37 8.47 12.39 -3.64
C TRP A 37 9.34 13.38 -4.41
N GLU A 38 8.81 13.87 -5.52
CA GLU A 38 9.46 14.93 -6.27
C GLU A 38 8.96 16.31 -5.80
N LEU A 39 9.89 17.21 -5.50
CA LEU A 39 9.64 18.63 -5.29
C LEU A 39 10.65 19.49 -6.05
N ALA A 40 10.17 20.26 -7.02
CA ALA A 40 10.98 21.19 -7.83
C ALA A 40 12.23 20.54 -8.46
N GLY A 41 12.05 19.37 -9.07
CA GLY A 41 13.06 18.56 -9.74
C GLY A 41 13.95 17.75 -8.79
N ASN A 42 13.71 17.80 -7.48
CA ASN A 42 14.54 17.14 -6.47
C ASN A 42 13.73 16.10 -5.70
N GLU A 43 14.42 15.05 -5.27
CA GLU A 43 13.83 14.02 -4.42
C GLU A 43 13.87 14.46 -2.95
N THR A 44 12.79 14.21 -2.21
CA THR A 44 12.68 14.57 -0.78
C THR A 44 12.60 13.36 0.15
N ASP A 45 12.49 12.14 -0.40
CA ASP A 45 12.32 10.87 0.34
C ASP A 45 11.03 10.81 1.17
N CYS A 46 10.04 11.60 0.79
CA CYS A 46 8.71 11.64 1.38
C CYS A 46 7.74 10.74 0.57
N MET A 47 6.82 9.97 1.11
CA MET A 47 6.85 9.31 2.40
C MET A 47 7.54 7.95 2.19
N ILE A 48 6.84 6.84 2.47
CA ILE A 48 7.30 5.48 2.22
C ILE A 48 6.93 4.97 0.81
N GLY A 49 7.32 3.73 0.49
CA GLY A 49 6.94 3.08 -0.76
C GLY A 49 7.85 3.45 -1.93
N TYR A 50 7.53 2.90 -3.10
CA TYR A 50 8.10 3.30 -4.39
C TYR A 50 6.99 3.44 -5.44
N HIS A 51 5.92 4.13 -5.05
CA HIS A 51 4.61 4.16 -5.71
C HIS A 51 4.58 4.69 -7.14
N SER A 52 5.66 5.27 -7.65
CA SER A 52 5.81 5.56 -9.08
C SER A 52 5.58 4.31 -9.94
N VAL A 53 5.89 3.12 -9.43
CA VAL A 53 5.62 1.85 -10.13
C VAL A 53 4.12 1.60 -10.33
N SER A 54 3.29 1.97 -9.35
CA SER A 54 1.83 1.87 -9.44
C SER A 54 1.27 2.76 -10.54
N VAL A 55 1.75 4.01 -10.63
CA VAL A 55 1.32 4.97 -11.65
C VAL A 55 1.68 4.50 -13.06
N ILE A 56 2.90 3.97 -13.24
CA ILE A 56 3.36 3.41 -14.53
C ILE A 56 2.50 2.20 -14.91
N ALA A 57 2.26 1.28 -13.97
CA ALA A 57 1.49 0.07 -14.22
C ALA A 57 0.03 0.37 -14.58
N ASP A 58 -0.63 1.29 -13.86
CA ASP A 58 -2.03 1.68 -14.10
C ASP A 58 -2.20 2.34 -15.48
N ALA A 59 -1.28 3.23 -15.86
CA ALA A 59 -1.31 3.86 -17.18
C ALA A 59 -1.16 2.84 -18.32
N TYR A 60 -0.22 1.91 -18.20
CA TYR A 60 -0.03 0.85 -19.19
C TYR A 60 -1.27 -0.05 -19.29
N ALA A 61 -1.83 -0.47 -18.16
CA ALA A 61 -3.02 -1.32 -18.10
C ALA A 61 -4.25 -0.66 -18.76
N LYS A 62 -4.30 0.68 -18.80
CA LYS A 62 -5.36 1.47 -19.44
C LYS A 62 -5.03 1.93 -20.86
N GLY A 63 -3.97 1.40 -21.47
CA GLY A 63 -3.63 1.66 -22.87
C GLY A 63 -2.84 2.94 -23.12
N ILE A 64 -2.37 3.63 -22.09
CA ILE A 64 -1.43 4.75 -22.22
C ILE A 64 -0.03 4.14 -22.31
N THR A 65 0.44 3.85 -23.53
CA THR A 65 1.67 3.06 -23.75
C THR A 65 2.76 3.80 -24.54
N ASP A 66 2.60 5.09 -24.83
CA ASP A 66 3.61 5.89 -25.56
C ASP A 66 4.78 6.30 -24.65
N PHE A 67 5.52 5.30 -24.15
CA PHE A 67 6.78 5.44 -23.43
C PHE A 67 7.61 4.17 -23.56
N ASP A 68 8.91 4.24 -23.23
CA ASP A 68 9.79 3.08 -23.30
C ASP A 68 9.46 2.06 -22.18
N THR A 69 8.77 0.98 -22.54
CA THR A 69 8.31 -0.05 -21.60
C THR A 69 9.44 -0.89 -21.03
N GLU A 70 10.54 -1.07 -21.77
CA GLU A 70 11.71 -1.80 -21.30
C GLU A 70 12.47 -0.97 -20.27
N LEU A 71 12.66 0.32 -20.54
CA LEU A 71 13.22 1.26 -19.58
C LEU A 71 12.33 1.39 -18.34
N ALA A 72 11.01 1.44 -18.52
CA ALA A 72 10.06 1.51 -17.41
C ALA A 72 10.18 0.28 -16.49
N LEU A 73 10.14 -0.94 -17.04
CA LEU A 73 10.29 -2.14 -16.23
C LEU A 73 11.66 -2.23 -15.56
N LYS A 74 12.72 -1.78 -16.23
CA LYS A 74 14.07 -1.69 -15.63
C LYS A 74 14.08 -0.73 -14.44
N ALA A 75 13.46 0.45 -14.58
CA ALA A 75 13.37 1.45 -13.52
C ALA A 75 12.54 0.95 -12.33
N MET A 76 11.39 0.30 -12.61
CA MET A 76 10.53 -0.30 -11.59
C MET A 76 11.26 -1.38 -10.77
N GLN A 77 11.94 -2.31 -11.44
CA GLN A 77 12.75 -3.32 -10.77
C GLN A 77 13.93 -2.73 -10.01
N HIS A 78 14.52 -1.64 -10.50
CA HIS A 78 15.60 -0.96 -9.80
C HIS A 78 15.11 -0.41 -8.46
N SER A 79 14.02 0.37 -8.45
CA SER A 79 13.45 0.93 -7.21
C SER A 79 13.10 -0.15 -6.19
N ALA A 80 12.48 -1.25 -6.64
CA ALA A 80 12.07 -2.34 -5.76
C ALA A 80 13.23 -3.23 -5.25
N ASN A 81 14.45 -3.03 -5.76
CA ASN A 81 15.64 -3.81 -5.38
C ASN A 81 16.76 -2.96 -4.75
N LEU A 82 16.55 -1.67 -4.53
CA LEU A 82 17.46 -0.82 -3.76
C LEU A 82 17.71 -1.39 -2.35
N ASN A 83 18.83 -0.99 -1.74
CA ASN A 83 19.07 -1.16 -0.32
C ASN A 83 18.74 0.17 0.39
N HIS A 84 17.45 0.47 0.48
CA HIS A 84 16.93 1.73 1.00
C HIS A 84 15.62 1.45 1.75
N LEU A 85 15.41 2.14 2.88
CA LEU A 85 14.18 2.06 3.69
C LEU A 85 13.72 0.62 3.99
N GLY A 86 14.63 -0.23 4.46
CA GLY A 86 14.33 -1.61 4.87
C GLY A 86 14.08 -2.61 3.74
N LEU A 87 14.32 -2.25 2.47
CA LEU A 87 14.13 -3.16 1.34
C LEU A 87 14.99 -4.42 1.40
N ASP A 88 16.19 -4.34 1.95
CA ASP A 88 17.07 -5.51 2.11
C ASP A 88 16.47 -6.55 3.06
N ASP A 89 15.92 -6.11 4.20
CA ASP A 89 15.19 -6.97 5.13
C ASP A 89 13.91 -7.51 4.51
N TYR A 90 13.14 -6.66 3.81
CA TYR A 90 11.92 -7.06 3.12
C TYR A 90 12.20 -8.17 2.09
N LYS A 91 13.23 -8.02 1.24
CA LYS A 91 13.64 -9.05 0.26
C LYS A 91 14.10 -10.33 0.94
N LYS A 92 14.84 -10.22 2.06
CA LYS A 92 15.45 -11.35 2.77
C LYS A 92 14.44 -12.17 3.56
N TYR A 93 13.55 -11.52 4.30
CA TYR A 93 12.65 -12.18 5.25
C TYR A 93 11.19 -12.25 4.78
N GLY A 94 10.84 -11.52 3.72
CA GLY A 94 9.47 -11.36 3.27
C GLY A 94 8.63 -10.44 4.15
N TYR A 95 9.26 -9.63 4.98
CA TYR A 95 8.71 -8.55 5.79
C TYR A 95 9.87 -7.76 6.40
N ILE A 96 9.60 -6.58 6.93
CA ILE A 96 10.58 -5.79 7.66
C ILE A 96 10.46 -6.10 9.16
N PRO A 97 11.52 -6.63 9.82
CA PRO A 97 11.54 -6.78 11.27
C PRO A 97 11.40 -5.42 11.97
N MET A 98 10.78 -5.41 13.15
CA MET A 98 10.51 -4.17 13.89
C MET A 98 11.77 -3.45 14.40
N ASP A 99 12.91 -4.14 14.45
CA ASP A 99 14.25 -3.61 14.80
C ASP A 99 15.14 -3.35 13.58
N GLY A 100 14.66 -3.66 12.37
CA GLY A 100 15.41 -3.42 11.13
C GLY A 100 15.22 -2.01 10.59
N GLU A 101 13.99 -1.53 10.51
CA GLU A 101 13.65 -0.22 9.94
C GLU A 101 12.34 0.32 10.55
N HIS A 102 12.22 1.66 10.65
CA HIS A 102 11.01 2.30 11.12
C HIS A 102 9.84 2.05 10.15
N GLU A 103 8.62 2.11 10.66
CA GLU A 103 7.38 1.97 9.89
C GLU A 103 7.27 0.61 9.17
N SER A 104 7.85 -0.41 9.81
CA SER A 104 8.06 -1.73 9.23
C SER A 104 6.78 -2.40 8.71
N VAL A 105 5.65 -2.23 9.40
CA VAL A 105 4.37 -2.82 8.98
C VAL A 105 3.82 -2.09 7.76
N SER A 106 3.77 -0.75 7.81
CA SER A 106 3.31 0.07 6.68
C SER A 106 4.13 -0.16 5.43
N LYS A 107 5.47 -0.10 5.53
CA LYS A 107 6.39 -0.39 4.44
C LYS A 107 6.21 -1.82 3.89
N THR A 108 6.07 -2.83 4.74
CA THR A 108 5.84 -4.22 4.27
C THR A 108 4.56 -4.33 3.44
N LEU A 109 3.48 -3.69 3.86
CA LEU A 109 2.19 -3.73 3.16
C LEU A 109 2.23 -2.97 1.83
N GLU A 110 2.82 -1.77 1.84
CA GLU A 110 2.92 -0.91 0.67
C GLU A 110 3.91 -1.45 -0.37
N TYR A 111 5.03 -2.04 0.06
CA TYR A 111 5.94 -2.76 -0.85
C TYR A 111 5.28 -4.00 -1.47
N ALA A 112 4.45 -4.74 -0.73
CA ALA A 112 3.72 -5.86 -1.28
C ALA A 112 2.69 -5.41 -2.35
N TYR A 113 2.08 -4.25 -2.18
CA TYR A 113 1.23 -3.64 -3.21
C TYR A 113 2.06 -3.19 -4.42
N ASP A 114 3.16 -2.46 -4.20
CA ASP A 114 4.02 -1.99 -5.28
C ASP A 114 4.61 -3.16 -6.08
N ASP A 115 5.03 -4.23 -5.43
CA ASP A 115 5.48 -5.48 -6.08
C ASP A 115 4.39 -6.11 -6.96
N TRP A 116 3.12 -6.08 -6.52
CA TRP A 116 2.02 -6.55 -7.35
C TRP A 116 1.91 -5.72 -8.64
N THR A 117 2.07 -4.40 -8.57
CA THR A 117 1.99 -3.55 -9.77
C THR A 117 3.12 -3.85 -10.76
N ILE A 118 4.33 -4.15 -10.26
CA ILE A 118 5.46 -4.60 -11.08
C ILE A 118 5.14 -5.95 -11.73
N ALA A 119 4.57 -6.89 -10.98
CA ALA A 119 4.17 -8.18 -11.51
C ALA A 119 3.14 -8.02 -12.65
N GLN A 120 2.13 -7.17 -12.46
CA GLN A 120 1.11 -6.93 -13.48
C GLN A 120 1.68 -6.28 -14.74
N PHE A 121 2.58 -5.31 -14.61
CA PHE A 121 3.27 -4.70 -15.75
C PHE A 121 4.17 -5.71 -16.48
N ALA A 122 4.92 -6.51 -15.74
CA ALA A 122 5.77 -7.57 -16.29
C ALA A 122 4.95 -8.61 -17.07
N LYS A 123 3.79 -9.02 -16.54
CA LYS A 123 2.86 -9.92 -17.23
C LYS A 123 2.37 -9.31 -18.54
N ALA A 124 1.96 -8.04 -18.50
CA ALA A 124 1.43 -7.35 -19.67
C ALA A 124 2.49 -7.10 -20.76
N THR A 125 3.77 -7.05 -20.39
CA THR A 125 4.92 -6.89 -21.31
C THR A 125 5.64 -8.21 -21.65
N GLY A 126 5.08 -9.35 -21.26
CA GLY A 126 5.61 -10.69 -21.62
C GLY A 126 6.87 -11.10 -20.85
N LYS A 127 7.14 -10.51 -19.69
CA LYS A 127 8.33 -10.73 -18.86
C LYS A 127 8.03 -11.73 -17.73
N GLU A 128 7.83 -12.99 -18.11
CA GLU A 128 7.31 -14.04 -17.22
C GLU A 128 8.18 -14.30 -15.97
N GLN A 129 9.51 -14.22 -16.08
CA GLN A 129 10.38 -14.40 -14.90
C GLN A 129 10.16 -13.29 -13.87
N VAL A 130 10.05 -12.04 -14.33
CA VAL A 130 9.81 -10.87 -13.47
C VAL A 130 8.42 -10.97 -12.84
N TYR A 131 7.39 -11.35 -13.62
CA TYR A 131 6.06 -11.63 -13.08
C TYR A 131 6.12 -12.68 -11.96
N SER A 132 6.76 -13.82 -12.21
CA SER A 132 6.86 -14.93 -11.25
C SER A 132 7.57 -14.55 -9.95
N GLU A 133 8.57 -13.67 -10.00
CA GLU A 133 9.26 -13.15 -8.83
C GLU A 133 8.35 -12.20 -8.03
N PHE A 134 7.87 -11.16 -8.70
CA PHE A 134 7.17 -10.06 -8.03
C PHE A 134 5.77 -10.47 -7.55
N ILE A 135 5.09 -11.39 -8.23
CA ILE A 135 3.80 -11.89 -7.75
C ILE A 135 3.94 -12.72 -6.46
N LYS A 136 5.10 -13.35 -6.23
CA LYS A 136 5.39 -14.01 -4.95
C LYS A 136 5.65 -12.99 -3.85
N ARG A 137 6.45 -11.96 -4.14
CA ARG A 137 6.72 -10.86 -3.20
C ARG A 137 5.45 -10.09 -2.82
N ALA A 138 4.52 -9.92 -3.77
CA ALA A 138 3.20 -9.32 -3.52
C ALA A 138 2.35 -10.03 -2.45
N GLN A 139 2.74 -11.25 -2.04
CA GLN A 139 2.08 -12.04 -1.01
C GLN A 139 2.71 -11.88 0.39
N TYR A 140 3.78 -11.08 0.51
CA TYR A 140 4.54 -10.89 1.74
C TYR A 140 3.74 -10.25 2.88
N TYR A 141 2.64 -9.55 2.58
CA TYR A 141 1.67 -9.08 3.58
C TYR A 141 1.19 -10.20 4.53
N LYS A 142 1.15 -11.45 4.05
CA LYS A 142 0.73 -12.62 4.85
C LYS A 142 1.67 -12.91 6.02
N ASN A 143 2.94 -12.50 5.95
CA ASN A 143 3.96 -12.82 6.95
C ASN A 143 3.80 -12.04 8.26
N ILE A 144 3.06 -10.93 8.21
CA ILE A 144 2.80 -10.01 9.32
C ILE A 144 1.34 -9.99 9.79
N PHE A 145 0.49 -10.87 9.22
CA PHE A 145 -0.89 -11.03 9.69
C PHE A 145 -0.96 -11.98 10.88
N ASP A 146 -1.38 -11.47 12.03
CA ASP A 146 -1.64 -12.29 13.20
C ASP A 146 -3.09 -12.78 13.23
N ARG A 147 -3.27 -14.08 13.00
CA ARG A 147 -4.58 -14.74 12.98
C ARG A 147 -5.31 -14.71 14.33
N GLN A 148 -4.61 -14.51 15.44
CA GLN A 148 -5.24 -14.46 16.76
C GLN A 148 -5.98 -13.14 16.97
N THR A 149 -5.37 -12.03 16.56
CA THR A 149 -5.92 -10.68 16.76
C THR A 149 -6.68 -10.16 15.52
N GLY A 150 -6.41 -10.72 14.34
CA GLY A 150 -6.96 -10.26 13.07
C GLY A 150 -6.35 -8.94 12.61
N PHE A 151 -5.10 -8.67 12.97
CA PHE A 151 -4.38 -7.44 12.64
C PHE A 151 -3.03 -7.74 12.01
N MET A 152 -2.52 -6.78 11.24
CA MET A 152 -1.12 -6.70 10.85
C MET A 152 -0.31 -6.21 12.04
N ARG A 153 0.67 -7.00 12.47
CA ARG A 153 1.44 -6.75 13.71
C ARG A 153 2.95 -6.70 13.43
N PRO A 154 3.70 -5.84 14.14
CA PRO A 154 5.16 -5.83 14.08
C PRO A 154 5.73 -7.16 14.59
N LYS A 155 6.84 -7.61 13.99
CA LYS A 155 7.54 -8.84 14.36
C LYS A 155 9.00 -8.60 14.69
N LEU A 156 9.47 -9.26 15.73
CA LEU A 156 10.88 -9.35 16.11
C LEU A 156 11.29 -10.83 16.17
N ASN A 157 12.27 -11.23 15.36
CA ASN A 157 12.75 -12.62 15.31
C ASN A 157 11.60 -13.65 15.17
N GLY A 158 10.60 -13.33 14.36
CA GLY A 158 9.42 -14.17 14.14
C GLY A 158 8.32 -14.07 15.20
N ASN A 159 8.57 -13.45 16.36
CA ASN A 159 7.59 -13.25 17.42
C ASN A 159 6.84 -11.93 17.25
N TRP A 160 5.56 -11.90 17.64
CA TRP A 160 4.74 -10.68 17.64
C TRP A 160 5.14 -9.72 18.76
N LEU A 161 5.11 -8.42 18.50
CA LEU A 161 5.25 -7.39 19.54
C LEU A 161 4.20 -7.57 20.64
N THR A 162 4.62 -7.57 21.91
CA THR A 162 3.74 -7.66 23.09
C THR A 162 4.18 -6.69 24.18
N PRO A 163 3.26 -5.98 24.87
CA PRO A 163 1.81 -5.96 24.65
C PRO A 163 1.42 -5.33 23.30
N PHE A 164 0.18 -5.53 22.85
CA PHE A 164 -0.33 -4.99 21.58
C PHE A 164 -1.68 -4.29 21.79
N ASP A 165 -1.73 -2.99 21.51
CA ASP A 165 -2.95 -2.20 21.39
C ASP A 165 -3.11 -1.76 19.93
N PRO A 166 -4.14 -2.21 19.19
CA PRO A 166 -4.31 -1.86 17.78
C PRO A 166 -4.62 -0.38 17.55
N ARG A 167 -4.96 0.38 18.60
CA ARG A 167 -5.19 1.83 18.55
C ARG A 167 -3.92 2.65 18.77
N GLU A 168 -2.82 2.00 19.14
CA GLU A 168 -1.56 2.66 19.44
C GLU A 168 -0.91 3.17 18.17
N VAL A 169 -0.71 4.49 18.13
CA VAL A 169 0.08 5.17 17.12
C VAL A 169 1.55 5.11 17.56
N ASN A 170 2.31 4.22 16.91
CA ASN A 170 3.71 3.92 17.24
C ASN A 170 4.60 3.92 15.99
N PHE A 171 5.87 3.60 16.14
CA PHE A 171 6.88 3.71 15.08
C PHE A 171 6.86 2.56 14.06
N HIS A 172 5.88 1.66 14.10
CA HIS A 172 5.76 0.57 13.13
C HIS A 172 4.74 0.85 12.03
N PHE A 173 3.95 1.92 12.21
CA PHE A 173 2.95 2.38 11.26
C PHE A 173 3.25 3.84 10.87
N THR A 174 3.22 4.14 9.58
CA THR A 174 3.39 5.51 9.05
C THR A 174 2.16 6.33 9.36
N GLU A 175 2.27 7.31 10.27
CA GLU A 175 1.21 8.27 10.63
C GLU A 175 -0.15 7.65 10.98
N ALA A 176 -0.13 6.43 11.52
CA ALA A 176 -1.31 5.61 11.69
C ALA A 176 -1.15 4.60 12.84
N ASN A 177 -2.16 3.76 13.01
CA ASN A 177 -2.12 2.59 13.89
C ASN A 177 -2.48 1.31 13.12
N SER A 178 -2.59 0.18 13.84
CA SER A 178 -2.86 -1.11 13.20
C SER A 178 -4.27 -1.20 12.60
N TRP A 179 -5.28 -0.54 13.18
CA TRP A 179 -6.61 -0.45 12.55
C TRP A 179 -6.52 0.15 11.15
N GLN A 180 -5.76 1.22 11.01
CA GLN A 180 -5.66 2.03 9.79
C GLN A 180 -4.74 1.42 8.72
N TYR A 181 -3.90 0.43 9.07
CA TYR A 181 -3.05 -0.25 8.07
C TYR A 181 -3.43 -1.71 7.81
N SER A 182 -4.14 -2.39 8.72
CA SER A 182 -4.37 -3.84 8.58
C SER A 182 -5.19 -4.24 7.35
N PHE A 183 -5.90 -3.28 6.77
CA PHE A 183 -6.69 -3.46 5.55
C PHE A 183 -5.96 -3.04 4.27
N CYS A 184 -4.69 -2.62 4.34
CA CYS A 184 -3.88 -2.19 3.20
C CYS A 184 -3.35 -3.38 2.37
N VAL A 185 -4.28 -4.15 1.79
CA VAL A 185 -4.00 -5.26 0.86
C VAL A 185 -4.91 -5.13 -0.38
N PRO A 186 -4.91 -3.99 -1.08
CA PRO A 186 -5.82 -3.75 -2.22
C PRO A 186 -5.57 -4.71 -3.40
N GLN A 187 -4.36 -5.26 -3.52
CA GLN A 187 -3.97 -6.21 -4.56
C GLN A 187 -4.59 -7.60 -4.40
N ASP A 188 -5.02 -7.97 -3.17
CA ASP A 188 -5.48 -9.31 -2.85
C ASP A 188 -6.53 -9.30 -1.72
N VAL A 189 -7.63 -8.58 -1.95
CA VAL A 189 -8.74 -8.46 -0.98
C VAL A 189 -9.33 -9.84 -0.66
N GLN A 190 -9.39 -10.75 -1.64
CA GLN A 190 -9.87 -12.12 -1.40
C GLN A 190 -8.92 -12.90 -0.47
N GLY A 191 -7.60 -12.74 -0.64
CA GLY A 191 -6.60 -13.30 0.28
C GLY A 191 -6.76 -12.74 1.69
N LEU A 192 -7.00 -11.43 1.83
CA LEU A 192 -7.27 -10.79 3.12
C LEU A 192 -8.57 -11.33 3.77
N ILE A 193 -9.64 -11.52 3.00
CA ILE A 193 -10.89 -12.16 3.47
C ILE A 193 -10.60 -13.57 3.99
N ASN A 194 -9.80 -14.34 3.26
CA ASN A 194 -9.45 -15.70 3.66
C ASN A 194 -8.61 -15.73 4.95
N LEU A 195 -7.72 -14.74 5.16
CA LEU A 195 -6.96 -14.59 6.41
C LEU A 195 -7.85 -14.34 7.62
N HIS A 196 -8.92 -13.56 7.45
CA HIS A 196 -9.94 -13.32 8.48
C HIS A 196 -10.90 -14.49 8.69
N GLY A 197 -10.81 -15.55 7.87
CA GLY A 197 -11.62 -16.75 7.99
C GLY A 197 -12.98 -16.66 7.28
N GLY A 198 -13.08 -15.84 6.23
CA GLY A 198 -14.25 -15.75 5.36
C GLY A 198 -14.94 -14.40 5.38
N LYS A 199 -15.91 -14.22 4.47
CA LYS A 199 -16.61 -12.96 4.22
C LYS A 199 -17.29 -12.40 5.48
N ASP A 200 -18.02 -13.23 6.22
CA ASP A 200 -18.76 -12.79 7.42
C ASP A 200 -17.83 -12.27 8.52
N LYS A 201 -16.70 -12.95 8.76
CA LYS A 201 -15.70 -12.51 9.75
C LYS A 201 -14.98 -11.25 9.31
N PHE A 202 -14.72 -11.12 8.01
CA PHE A 202 -14.12 -9.91 7.45
C PHE A 202 -15.08 -8.72 7.53
N ALA A 203 -16.36 -8.89 7.18
CA ALA A 203 -17.40 -7.87 7.34
C ALA A 203 -17.52 -7.43 8.80
N LYS A 204 -17.55 -8.38 9.73
CA LYS A 204 -17.55 -8.06 11.17
C LYS A 204 -16.30 -7.29 11.60
N LYS A 205 -15.12 -7.60 11.05
CA LYS A 205 -13.89 -6.86 11.34
C LYS A 205 -13.94 -5.42 10.82
N LEU A 206 -14.60 -5.19 9.67
CA LEU A 206 -14.90 -3.84 9.18
C LEU A 206 -15.93 -3.14 10.06
N ASP A 207 -16.96 -3.84 10.56
CA ASP A 207 -17.91 -3.26 11.52
C ASP A 207 -17.19 -2.78 12.78
N GLU A 208 -16.26 -3.58 13.31
CA GLU A 208 -15.41 -3.20 14.44
C GLU A 208 -14.56 -1.96 14.14
N LEU A 209 -13.99 -1.83 12.93
CA LEU A 209 -13.24 -0.64 12.51
C LEU A 209 -14.09 0.64 12.64
N PHE A 210 -15.33 0.62 12.12
CA PHE A 210 -16.20 1.81 12.10
C PHE A 210 -16.92 2.07 13.44
N THR A 211 -16.86 1.14 14.39
CA THR A 211 -17.57 1.25 15.69
C THR A 211 -16.66 1.28 16.91
N ALA A 212 -15.37 0.96 16.77
CA ALA A 212 -14.39 1.02 17.85
C ALA A 212 -14.24 2.44 18.42
N ASP A 213 -13.81 2.55 19.68
CA ASP A 213 -13.50 3.85 20.31
C ASP A 213 -12.52 4.63 19.44
N SER A 214 -12.90 5.82 19.00
CA SER A 214 -12.08 6.70 18.15
C SER A 214 -10.81 7.20 18.82
N LYS A 215 -10.72 7.17 20.15
CA LYS A 215 -9.53 7.60 20.86
C LYS A 215 -8.32 6.72 20.51
N THR A 216 -7.31 7.34 19.93
CA THR A 216 -5.99 6.73 19.72
C THR A 216 -5.18 6.71 21.02
N THR A 217 -4.21 5.80 21.08
CA THR A 217 -3.21 5.73 22.16
C THR A 217 -1.82 5.94 21.57
N GLY A 218 -0.79 6.10 22.41
CA GLY A 218 0.57 6.34 21.93
C GLY A 218 0.80 7.80 21.53
N ARG A 219 1.38 8.01 20.35
CA ARG A 219 1.77 9.34 19.85
C ARG A 219 0.58 10.09 19.27
N GLU A 220 0.59 11.42 19.41
CA GLU A 220 -0.35 12.28 18.69
C GLU A 220 0.14 12.50 17.26
N GLN A 221 -0.77 12.44 16.29
CA GLN A 221 -0.51 12.72 14.89
C GLN A 221 -1.59 13.66 14.37
N SER A 222 -1.19 14.78 13.77
CA SER A 222 -2.11 15.82 13.28
C SER A 222 -3.03 15.34 12.18
N ASP A 223 -2.61 14.32 11.43
CA ASP A 223 -3.26 13.93 10.18
C ASP A 223 -4.34 12.87 10.42
N ILE A 224 -4.36 12.25 11.61
CA ILE A 224 -5.42 11.33 12.05
C ILE A 224 -6.65 12.13 12.46
N THR A 225 -7.43 12.55 11.47
CA THR A 225 -8.66 13.34 11.63
C THR A 225 -9.82 12.77 10.80
N GLY A 226 -11.04 13.29 11.00
CA GLY A 226 -12.24 12.79 10.33
C GLY A 226 -12.57 11.35 10.74
N LEU A 227 -12.63 11.10 12.06
CA LEU A 227 -12.77 9.76 12.64
C LEU A 227 -14.23 9.26 12.61
N ILE A 228 -14.42 8.04 12.12
CA ILE A 228 -15.65 7.24 12.30
C ILE A 228 -15.21 5.90 12.90
N GLY A 229 -15.34 5.79 14.22
CA GLY A 229 -14.61 4.76 14.97
C GLY A 229 -13.10 4.94 14.77
N GLN A 230 -12.40 3.92 14.27
CA GLN A 230 -10.96 3.95 13.97
C GLN A 230 -10.63 4.26 12.50
N TYR A 231 -11.63 4.35 11.61
CA TYR A 231 -11.45 4.89 10.27
C TYR A 231 -11.11 6.39 10.37
N ALA A 232 -10.06 6.85 9.67
CA ALA A 232 -9.63 8.26 9.68
C ALA A 232 -9.57 8.81 8.24
N HIS A 233 -10.50 9.68 7.84
CA HIS A 233 -10.53 10.21 6.47
C HIS A 233 -9.40 11.20 6.17
N GLY A 234 -8.91 11.90 7.19
CA GLY A 234 -7.85 12.90 7.06
C GLY A 234 -6.50 12.33 6.63
N ASN A 235 -6.32 11.01 6.66
CA ASN A 235 -5.10 10.33 6.25
C ASN A 235 -5.38 9.19 5.25
N GLU A 236 -4.51 9.06 4.24
CA GLU A 236 -4.64 8.18 3.08
C GLU A 236 -4.79 6.67 3.34
N PRO A 237 -4.18 6.06 4.38
CA PRO A 237 -4.29 4.62 4.61
C PRO A 237 -5.74 4.12 4.74
N SER A 238 -6.67 5.00 5.16
CA SER A 238 -8.09 4.65 5.33
C SER A 238 -8.91 4.73 4.05
N HIS A 239 -8.47 5.48 3.03
CA HIS A 239 -9.33 5.95 1.93
C HIS A 239 -10.08 4.84 1.17
N HIS A 240 -9.53 3.63 1.10
CA HIS A 240 -10.15 2.49 0.39
C HIS A 240 -11.07 1.63 1.27
N MET A 241 -11.06 1.80 2.60
CA MET A 241 -11.63 0.82 3.54
C MET A 241 -13.16 0.68 3.43
N ALA A 242 -13.89 1.78 3.21
CA ALA A 242 -15.35 1.74 3.05
C ALA A 242 -15.79 0.86 1.87
N TYR A 243 -14.97 0.75 0.82
CA TYR A 243 -15.26 -0.05 -0.37
C TYR A 243 -15.06 -1.56 -0.14
N LEU A 244 -14.44 -1.97 0.98
CA LEU A 244 -14.15 -3.37 1.27
C LEU A 244 -15.41 -4.21 1.57
N TYR A 245 -16.51 -3.57 2.02
CA TYR A 245 -17.78 -4.28 2.21
C TYR A 245 -18.34 -4.86 0.90
N ASN A 246 -18.08 -4.24 -0.26
CA ASN A 246 -18.43 -4.81 -1.56
C ASN A 246 -17.83 -6.22 -1.75
N PHE A 247 -16.57 -6.40 -1.34
CA PHE A 247 -15.87 -7.69 -1.42
C PHE A 247 -16.37 -8.70 -0.36
N ALA A 248 -16.84 -8.19 0.78
CA ALA A 248 -17.47 -8.98 1.82
C ALA A 248 -18.91 -9.42 1.47
N GLY A 249 -19.50 -8.92 0.39
CA GLY A 249 -20.89 -9.22 0.01
C GLY A 249 -21.94 -8.36 0.71
N GLU A 250 -21.53 -7.25 1.33
CA GLU A 250 -22.41 -6.31 2.02
C GLU A 250 -22.37 -4.90 1.40
N PRO A 251 -22.65 -4.75 0.08
CA PRO A 251 -22.45 -3.49 -0.64
C PRO A 251 -23.28 -2.31 -0.08
N TRP A 252 -24.41 -2.58 0.59
CA TRP A 252 -25.21 -1.53 1.24
C TRP A 252 -24.43 -0.82 2.37
N LYS A 253 -23.51 -1.52 3.05
CA LYS A 253 -22.62 -0.90 4.05
C LYS A 253 -21.55 -0.01 3.40
N THR A 254 -21.07 -0.35 2.20
CA THR A 254 -20.22 0.58 1.43
C THR A 254 -21.00 1.86 1.13
N GLN A 255 -22.25 1.74 0.66
CA GLN A 255 -23.09 2.90 0.31
C GLN A 255 -23.35 3.80 1.54
N GLU A 256 -23.67 3.19 2.67
CA GLU A 256 -23.86 3.89 3.94
C GLU A 256 -22.60 4.65 4.37
N ARG A 257 -21.45 3.97 4.44
CA ARG A 257 -20.20 4.59 4.89
C ARG A 257 -19.70 5.67 3.94
N VAL A 258 -19.75 5.44 2.64
CA VAL A 258 -19.37 6.46 1.66
C VAL A 258 -20.29 7.68 1.76
N SER A 259 -21.59 7.48 1.98
CA SER A 259 -22.54 8.60 2.19
C SER A 259 -22.33 9.34 3.52
N GLU A 260 -21.83 8.67 4.55
CA GLU A 260 -21.51 9.29 5.85
C GLU A 260 -20.22 10.11 5.78
N ILE A 261 -19.27 9.70 4.95
CA ILE A 261 -17.97 10.37 4.77
C ILE A 261 -18.08 11.65 3.94
N MET A 262 -18.99 11.69 2.96
CA MET A 262 -19.21 12.84 2.05
C MET A 262 -20.02 13.96 2.72
#